data_AF-A0A4Q0XFB3-F1
#
_entry.id   AF-A0A4Q0XFB3-F1
#
_cell.length_a   1.000
_cell.length_b   1.000
_cell.length_c   1.000
_cell.angle_alpha   90.00
_cell.angle_beta   90.00
_cell.angle_gamma   90.00
#
_symmetry.space_group_name_H-M   'P 1'
#
loop_
_entity.id
_entity.type
_entity.pdbx_description
1 polymer ?
#
loop_
_entity_poly.entity_id
_entity_poly.type
_entity_poly.pdbx_seq_one_letter_code
_entity_poly.pdbx_strand_id
1 'polypeptide(L)'
;MRYFKIVAVLCFLVANQATAQEKLTKEERLEWFQDAKLGIFMHWGYYGVNGIGESWSLYHKQITYDDYMAQGKKFTAKNYDPEAWAKLFKKVGARYAVLTTKHHDGVALWDTKVSKLNVVEKTPAKRDLVGPLVDALRKEDLKVGLYYSLIDWSHPDYDVVFPRPDTRKNYPQKNQNQLSPWQRFLKFNHDQLKELSTQYKPDLYWFDGDWEQSSEAWQAESLKDTLLAWNPKVIVNSRLKTYGDYSTPEQGVPIVRPDGAWEFCMTMNDNWGNFPSDTNYKPVSQIIRTFVEVIASGGNLLLNIGPKPDGTIGDMEMERLEALGDWVRKHELAVFNSKAGLPYGHFYGPTLLNKDETKIYLALFDTPNNYISLKGIQNKVKSIKVVGNGQELSFERNGGAAWNNIPGILRIEVPQVKNLDANVTILEVELEDPLKLYRGHGQAVELN
;
A
#
# COMPACT_ATOMS: atom_id res chain seq x y z
N MET A 1 24.28 -7.12 80.18
CA MET A 1 22.86 -6.78 79.92
C MET A 1 22.80 -5.70 78.85
N ARG A 2 21.89 -5.82 77.88
CA ARG A 2 21.61 -4.94 76.73
C ARG A 2 22.38 -5.25 75.43
N TYR A 3 21.73 -6.12 74.65
CA TYR A 3 21.80 -6.22 73.21
C TYR A 3 21.44 -4.88 72.55
N PHE A 4 22.24 -4.42 71.58
CA PHE A 4 21.79 -3.45 70.58
C PHE A 4 21.89 -4.12 69.20
N LYS A 5 20.72 -4.41 68.64
CA LYS A 5 20.56 -4.93 67.28
C LYS A 5 20.86 -3.78 66.29
N ILE A 6 21.87 -3.96 65.44
CA ILE A 6 22.06 -3.13 64.26
C ILE A 6 21.05 -3.62 63.22
N VAL A 7 20.00 -2.83 62.98
CA VAL A 7 19.09 -3.03 61.84
C VAL A 7 19.70 -2.29 60.66
N ALA A 8 20.28 -3.04 59.72
CA ALA A 8 20.68 -2.50 58.42
C ALA A 8 19.42 -2.34 57.57
N VAL A 9 18.98 -1.10 57.36
CA VAL A 9 17.94 -0.77 56.39
C VAL A 9 18.60 -0.76 55.00
N LEU A 10 18.41 -1.85 54.25
CA LEU A 10 18.72 -1.88 52.82
C LEU A 10 17.61 -1.14 52.08
N CYS A 11 17.86 0.14 51.75
CA CYS A 11 17.05 0.86 50.77
C CYS A 11 17.34 0.29 49.37
N PHE A 12 16.47 -0.58 48.88
CA PHE A 12 16.42 -0.91 47.46
C PHE A 12 15.92 0.32 46.69
N LEU A 13 16.85 1.06 46.11
CA LEU A 13 16.55 2.05 45.06
C LEU A 13 16.15 1.27 43.81
N VAL A 14 14.83 1.08 43.63
CA VAL A 14 14.28 0.68 42.33
C VAL A 14 14.42 1.88 41.41
N ALA A 15 15.47 1.87 40.58
CA ALA A 15 15.58 2.82 39.48
C ALA A 15 14.45 2.52 38.50
N ASN A 16 13.38 3.33 38.54
CA ASN A 16 12.44 3.44 37.44
C ASN A 16 13.21 3.97 36.23
N GLN A 17 13.75 3.09 35.40
CA GLN A 17 14.03 3.46 34.01
C GLN A 17 12.68 3.69 33.35
N ALA A 18 12.25 4.95 33.35
CA ALA A 18 11.27 5.40 32.38
C ALA A 18 11.91 5.13 31.01
N THR A 19 11.49 4.04 30.35
CA THR A 19 11.84 3.79 28.96
C THR A 19 11.22 4.93 28.16
N ALA A 20 12.02 5.95 27.86
CA ALA A 20 11.66 6.94 26.85
C ALA A 20 11.34 6.14 25.59
N GLN A 21 10.12 6.28 25.09
CA GLN A 21 9.69 5.61 23.87
C GLN A 21 10.64 6.03 22.75
N GLU A 22 11.34 5.07 22.16
CA GLU A 22 12.32 5.33 21.11
C GLU A 22 11.63 6.03 19.95
N LYS A 23 12.03 7.28 19.67
CA LYS A 23 11.41 8.10 18.62
C LYS A 23 12.05 7.74 17.29
N LEU A 24 11.41 6.82 16.57
CA LEU A 24 11.83 6.44 15.23
C LEU A 24 11.80 7.65 14.28
N THR A 25 12.83 7.76 13.45
CA THR A 25 12.88 8.64 12.29
C THR A 25 11.84 8.24 11.25
N LYS A 26 11.57 9.13 10.28
CA LYS A 26 10.63 8.83 9.19
C LYS A 26 11.14 7.65 8.34
N GLU A 27 12.44 7.60 8.11
CA GLU A 27 13.12 6.61 7.31
C GLU A 27 13.03 5.22 7.95
N GLU A 28 13.26 5.12 9.26
CA GLU A 28 13.11 3.85 10.01
C GLU A 28 11.66 3.34 10.00
N ARG A 29 10.66 4.22 10.05
CA ARG A 29 9.25 3.81 9.93
C ARG A 29 8.91 3.29 8.52
N LEU A 30 9.57 3.81 7.49
CA LEU A 30 9.31 3.47 6.08
C LEU A 30 10.07 2.23 5.59
N GLU A 31 11.04 1.70 6.34
CA GLU A 31 11.86 0.56 5.91
C GLU A 31 11.02 -0.65 5.49
N TRP A 32 10.09 -1.09 6.36
CA TRP A 32 9.20 -2.21 6.03
C TRP A 32 8.35 -1.92 4.79
N PHE A 33 7.95 -0.66 4.61
CA PHE A 33 7.07 -0.23 3.54
C PHE A 33 7.79 -0.30 2.20
N GLN A 34 9.03 0.19 2.13
CA GLN A 34 9.83 0.13 0.89
C GLN A 34 10.14 -1.32 0.45
N ASP A 35 10.17 -2.26 1.40
CA ASP A 35 10.36 -3.69 1.15
C ASP A 35 9.05 -4.42 0.82
N ALA A 36 7.89 -3.81 1.09
CA ALA A 36 6.61 -4.47 1.02
C ALA A 36 6.21 -4.84 -0.41
N LYS A 37 6.47 -3.95 -1.38
CA LYS A 37 6.19 -4.04 -2.83
C LYS A 37 4.72 -4.19 -3.22
N LEU A 38 3.97 -5.05 -2.56
CA LEU A 38 2.61 -5.42 -2.88
C LEU A 38 1.71 -5.32 -1.65
N GLY A 39 0.64 -4.55 -1.77
CA GLY A 39 -0.46 -4.47 -0.82
C GLY A 39 -1.81 -4.71 -1.49
N ILE A 40 -2.81 -5.07 -0.67
CA ILE A 40 -4.20 -5.23 -1.12
C ILE A 40 -5.07 -4.12 -0.54
N PHE A 41 -5.79 -3.39 -1.40
CA PHE A 41 -6.78 -2.40 -0.98
C PHE A 41 -8.17 -3.04 -0.95
N MET A 42 -8.99 -2.73 0.05
CA MET A 42 -10.36 -3.22 0.15
C MET A 42 -11.32 -2.04 0.33
N HIS A 43 -12.08 -1.73 -0.72
CA HIS A 43 -13.21 -0.81 -0.66
C HIS A 43 -14.50 -1.60 -0.43
N TRP A 44 -14.94 -1.63 0.82
CA TRP A 44 -16.10 -2.38 1.26
C TRP A 44 -17.05 -1.50 2.07
N GLY A 45 -18.33 -1.49 1.70
CA GLY A 45 -19.31 -0.63 2.34
C GLY A 45 -20.68 -0.70 1.66
N TYR A 46 -21.57 0.23 2.02
CA TYR A 46 -22.96 0.22 1.53
C TYR A 46 -23.04 0.33 0.01
N TYR A 47 -22.14 1.11 -0.59
CA TYR A 47 -22.06 1.30 -2.03
C TYR A 47 -21.90 0.01 -2.83
N GLY A 48 -21.36 -1.05 -2.24
CA GLY A 48 -21.24 -2.35 -2.88
C GLY A 48 -22.58 -3.09 -3.02
N VAL A 49 -23.66 -2.64 -2.36
CA VAL A 49 -24.95 -3.34 -2.31
C VAL A 49 -25.70 -3.28 -3.63
N ASN A 50 -25.91 -2.07 -4.15
CA ASN A 50 -26.57 -1.88 -5.43
C ASN A 50 -25.58 -1.72 -6.59
N GLY A 51 -24.27 -1.78 -6.33
CA GLY A 51 -23.24 -1.59 -7.35
C GLY A 51 -23.23 -0.15 -7.86
N ILE A 52 -22.88 0.79 -6.99
CA ILE A 52 -22.83 2.22 -7.30
C ILE A 52 -21.41 2.77 -7.06
N GLY A 53 -21.12 3.96 -7.61
CA GLY A 53 -19.81 4.61 -7.53
C GLY A 53 -19.54 5.16 -6.13
N GLU A 54 -19.20 4.24 -5.22
CA GLU A 54 -18.91 4.46 -3.80
C GLU A 54 -19.88 5.47 -3.16
N SER A 55 -19.36 6.33 -2.29
CA SER A 55 -20.12 7.48 -1.79
C SER A 55 -20.33 8.55 -2.86
N TRP A 56 -19.54 8.57 -3.95
CA TRP A 56 -19.56 9.63 -4.97
C TRP A 56 -20.91 9.77 -5.67
N SER A 57 -21.71 8.71 -5.72
CA SER A 57 -23.10 8.79 -6.17
C SER A 57 -23.96 9.77 -5.36
N LEU A 58 -23.65 10.03 -4.08
CA LEU A 58 -24.26 11.11 -3.29
C LEU A 58 -23.81 12.48 -3.79
N TYR A 59 -22.49 12.67 -3.92
CA TYR A 59 -21.89 13.95 -4.34
C TYR A 59 -22.39 14.37 -5.73
N HIS A 60 -22.47 13.42 -6.67
CA HIS A 60 -22.99 13.61 -8.03
C HIS A 60 -24.53 13.61 -8.12
N LYS A 61 -25.25 13.51 -6.99
CA LYS A 61 -26.73 13.55 -6.94
C LYS A 61 -27.39 12.46 -7.79
N GLN A 62 -26.70 11.32 -7.95
CA GLN A 62 -27.21 10.14 -8.68
C GLN A 62 -28.18 9.32 -7.83
N ILE A 63 -28.11 9.47 -6.51
CA ILE A 63 -28.96 8.78 -5.54
C ILE A 63 -29.27 9.75 -4.38
N THR A 64 -30.45 9.63 -3.78
CA THR A 64 -30.79 10.40 -2.58
C THR A 64 -30.03 9.86 -1.37
N TYR A 65 -29.86 10.70 -0.34
CA TYR A 65 -29.24 10.26 0.92
C TYR A 65 -29.97 9.06 1.54
N ASP A 66 -31.30 9.11 1.57
CA ASP A 66 -32.11 8.07 2.19
C ASP A 66 -32.05 6.75 1.41
N ASP A 67 -32.07 6.80 0.07
CA ASP A 67 -31.92 5.61 -0.76
C ASP A 67 -30.52 5.01 -0.66
N TYR A 68 -29.48 5.85 -0.58
CA TYR A 68 -28.12 5.40 -0.34
C TYR A 68 -28.01 4.66 0.99
N MET A 69 -28.54 5.24 2.08
CA MET A 69 -28.50 4.64 3.41
C MET A 69 -29.38 3.39 3.53
N ALA A 70 -30.46 3.29 2.74
CA ALA A 70 -31.31 2.10 2.70
C ALA A 70 -30.56 0.84 2.24
N GLN A 71 -29.45 0.98 1.52
CA GLN A 71 -28.57 -0.13 1.14
C GLN A 71 -28.04 -0.92 2.34
N GLY A 72 -27.82 -0.26 3.48
CA GLY A 72 -27.37 -0.92 4.72
C GLY A 72 -28.28 -2.07 5.19
N LYS A 73 -29.56 -2.08 4.78
CA LYS A 73 -30.51 -3.17 5.06
C LYS A 73 -30.11 -4.50 4.40
N LYS A 74 -29.29 -4.47 3.34
CA LYS A 74 -28.81 -5.63 2.59
C LYS A 74 -27.31 -5.90 2.76
N PHE A 75 -26.61 -5.06 3.53
CA PHE A 75 -25.21 -5.28 3.86
C PHE A 75 -25.10 -6.30 5.01
N THR A 76 -24.79 -7.56 4.68
CA THR A 76 -24.92 -8.66 5.65
C THR A 76 -23.60 -9.14 6.21
N ALA A 77 -22.50 -9.03 5.44
CA ALA A 77 -21.22 -9.64 5.77
C ALA A 77 -21.33 -11.12 6.20
N LYS A 78 -22.37 -11.85 5.78
CA LYS A 78 -22.68 -13.21 6.29
C LYS A 78 -21.60 -14.25 5.97
N ASN A 79 -20.88 -14.05 4.86
CA ASN A 79 -19.81 -14.89 4.31
C ASN A 79 -18.44 -14.23 4.50
N TYR A 80 -18.35 -13.14 5.27
CA TYR A 80 -17.07 -12.52 5.60
C TYR A 80 -16.25 -13.44 6.50
N ASP A 81 -15.10 -13.87 5.95
CA ASP A 81 -14.09 -14.69 6.59
C ASP A 81 -12.73 -13.97 6.51
N PRO A 82 -12.33 -13.23 7.55
CA PRO A 82 -11.07 -12.49 7.57
C PRO A 82 -9.84 -13.39 7.51
N GLU A 83 -9.93 -14.62 8.03
CA GLU A 83 -8.84 -15.59 8.00
C GLU A 83 -8.62 -16.10 6.58
N ALA A 84 -9.69 -16.36 5.83
CA ALA A 84 -9.59 -16.69 4.40
C ALA A 84 -9.01 -15.52 3.58
N TRP A 85 -9.42 -14.28 3.87
CA TRP A 85 -8.86 -13.10 3.21
C TRP A 85 -7.36 -12.95 3.48
N ALA A 86 -6.94 -13.00 4.76
CA ALA A 86 -5.54 -12.86 5.13
C ALA A 86 -4.66 -13.96 4.49
N LYS A 87 -5.13 -15.21 4.49
CA LYS A 87 -4.43 -16.33 3.83
C LYS A 87 -4.32 -16.13 2.32
N LEU A 88 -5.38 -15.63 1.68
CA LEU A 88 -5.33 -15.30 0.26
C LEU A 88 -4.27 -14.22 -0.01
N PHE A 89 -4.28 -13.12 0.76
CA PHE A 89 -3.32 -12.03 0.55
C PHE A 89 -1.87 -12.50 0.77
N LYS A 90 -1.64 -13.33 1.79
CA LYS A 90 -0.34 -13.98 2.00
C LYS A 90 0.06 -14.89 0.84
N LYS A 91 -0.86 -15.74 0.34
CA LYS A 91 -0.64 -16.64 -0.81
C LYS A 91 -0.25 -15.86 -2.08
N VAL A 92 -0.85 -14.69 -2.28
CA VAL A 92 -0.57 -13.79 -3.41
C VAL A 92 0.79 -13.08 -3.26
N GLY A 93 1.37 -13.12 -2.06
CA GLY A 93 2.65 -12.48 -1.76
C GLY A 93 2.52 -11.03 -1.30
N ALA A 94 1.32 -10.55 -1.00
CA ALA A 94 1.17 -9.23 -0.38
C ALA A 94 1.91 -9.21 0.97
N ARG A 95 2.37 -8.02 1.37
CA ARG A 95 3.01 -7.77 2.68
C ARG A 95 2.14 -6.92 3.61
N TYR A 96 1.07 -6.35 3.07
CA TYR A 96 0.14 -5.51 3.81
C TYR A 96 -1.23 -5.46 3.13
N ALA A 97 -2.25 -5.03 3.89
CA ALA A 97 -3.58 -4.78 3.34
C ALA A 97 -4.18 -3.52 3.97
N VAL A 98 -4.99 -2.79 3.20
CA VAL A 98 -5.63 -1.53 3.59
C VAL A 98 -7.14 -1.67 3.49
N LEU A 99 -7.86 -1.58 4.61
CA LEU A 99 -9.33 -1.63 4.63
C LEU A 99 -9.92 -0.23 4.79
N THR A 100 -10.94 0.08 4.00
CA THR A 100 -11.82 1.25 4.21
C THR A 100 -12.58 1.13 5.53
N THR A 101 -12.05 1.72 6.61
CA THR A 101 -12.76 1.70 7.91
C THR A 101 -14.00 2.59 7.88
N LYS A 102 -13.90 3.70 7.15
CA LYS A 102 -14.97 4.65 6.86
C LYS A 102 -14.65 5.36 5.54
N HIS A 103 -15.59 5.35 4.59
CA HIS A 103 -15.51 6.13 3.34
C HIS A 103 -16.22 7.49 3.50
N HIS A 104 -16.30 8.32 2.46
CA HIS A 104 -16.90 9.66 2.56
C HIS A 104 -18.39 9.64 2.97
N ASP A 105 -19.09 8.51 2.82
CA ASP A 105 -20.48 8.38 3.30
C ASP A 105 -20.62 8.40 4.82
N GLY A 106 -19.53 8.27 5.58
CA GLY A 106 -19.51 8.29 7.03
C GLY A 106 -19.88 6.98 7.72
N VAL A 107 -20.11 5.90 6.97
CA VAL A 107 -20.47 4.59 7.55
C VAL A 107 -19.21 3.89 8.07
N ALA A 108 -19.14 3.71 9.39
CA ALA A 108 -18.04 3.01 10.04
C ALA A 108 -18.20 1.47 9.96
N LEU A 109 -17.14 0.77 9.58
CA LEU A 109 -17.08 -0.71 9.56
C LEU A 109 -16.74 -1.34 10.93
N TRP A 110 -16.49 -0.53 11.95
CA TRP A 110 -16.25 -0.99 13.33
C TRP A 110 -17.31 -0.45 14.30
N ASP A 111 -17.33 -1.00 15.52
CA ASP A 111 -18.25 -0.60 16.59
C ASP A 111 -17.83 0.71 17.28
N THR A 112 -17.77 1.81 16.50
CA THR A 112 -17.40 3.13 17.01
C THR A 112 -18.38 3.62 18.07
N LYS A 113 -17.87 4.21 19.16
CA LYS A 113 -18.69 4.72 20.28
C LYS A 113 -19.10 6.16 20.13
N VAL A 114 -18.56 6.85 19.12
CA VAL A 114 -18.82 8.28 18.86
C VAL A 114 -19.85 8.55 17.77
N SER A 115 -20.34 7.51 17.07
CA SER A 115 -21.47 7.61 16.14
C SER A 115 -22.28 6.32 16.10
N LYS A 116 -23.59 6.45 15.86
CA LYS A 116 -24.51 5.35 15.60
C LYS A 116 -24.53 4.93 14.14
N LEU A 117 -23.91 5.70 13.23
CA LEU A 117 -23.79 5.33 11.82
C LEU A 117 -22.62 4.35 11.63
N ASN A 118 -22.85 3.11 12.03
CA ASN A 118 -21.89 2.02 11.91
C ASN A 118 -22.59 0.71 11.54
N VAL A 119 -21.82 -0.24 11.00
CA VAL A 119 -22.36 -1.54 10.54
C VAL A 119 -22.98 -2.36 11.67
N VAL A 120 -22.52 -2.21 12.92
CA VAL A 120 -23.03 -2.93 14.08
C VAL A 120 -24.45 -2.49 14.42
N GLU A 121 -24.74 -1.20 14.40
CA GLU A 121 -26.06 -0.66 14.71
C GLU A 121 -27.00 -0.70 13.49
N LYS A 122 -26.50 -0.41 12.29
CA LYS A 122 -27.34 -0.05 11.13
C LYS A 122 -27.55 -1.15 10.09
N THR A 123 -26.90 -2.31 10.24
CA THR A 123 -26.98 -3.38 9.23
C THR A 123 -27.30 -4.75 9.85
N PRO A 124 -27.69 -5.75 9.03
CA PRO A 124 -27.72 -7.15 9.45
C PRO A 124 -26.38 -7.76 9.85
N ALA A 125 -25.23 -7.16 9.51
CA ALA A 125 -23.92 -7.68 9.90
C ALA A 125 -23.75 -7.74 11.43
N LYS A 126 -24.25 -6.71 12.15
CA LYS A 126 -24.32 -6.67 13.63
C LYS A 126 -23.01 -6.99 14.36
N ARG A 127 -21.86 -6.76 13.72
CA ARG A 127 -20.53 -7.07 14.26
C ARG A 127 -19.46 -6.13 13.72
N ASP A 128 -18.39 -5.97 14.50
CA ASP A 128 -17.16 -5.30 14.05
C ASP A 128 -16.52 -6.09 12.89
N LEU A 129 -16.16 -5.38 11.82
CA LEU A 129 -15.54 -5.93 10.62
C LEU A 129 -14.07 -5.50 10.47
N VAL A 130 -13.56 -4.61 11.33
CA VAL A 130 -12.18 -4.15 11.32
C VAL A 130 -11.33 -5.05 12.22
N GLY A 131 -11.73 -5.24 13.48
CA GLY A 131 -10.97 -6.01 14.47
C GLY A 131 -10.59 -7.43 14.00
N PRO A 132 -11.57 -8.26 13.57
CA PRO A 132 -11.27 -9.61 13.07
C PRO A 132 -10.32 -9.65 11.87
N LEU A 133 -10.38 -8.65 10.96
CA LEU A 133 -9.41 -8.56 9.85
C LEU A 133 -8.02 -8.23 10.35
N VAL A 134 -7.91 -7.26 11.27
CA VAL A 134 -6.63 -6.86 11.87
C VAL A 134 -5.96 -8.08 12.51
N ASP A 135 -6.68 -8.85 13.31
CA ASP A 135 -6.15 -10.05 13.97
C ASP A 135 -5.70 -11.11 12.94
N ALA A 136 -6.51 -11.36 11.90
CA ALA A 136 -6.18 -12.32 10.84
C ALA A 136 -4.94 -11.89 10.03
N LEU A 137 -4.83 -10.62 9.67
CA LEU A 137 -3.66 -10.08 8.96
C LEU A 137 -2.39 -10.23 9.81
N ARG A 138 -2.46 -9.89 11.11
CA ARG A 138 -1.32 -10.04 12.03
C ARG A 138 -0.88 -11.50 12.17
N LYS A 139 -1.82 -12.43 12.20
CA LYS A 139 -1.54 -13.88 12.28
C LYS A 139 -0.80 -14.42 11.06
N GLU A 140 -1.04 -13.85 9.89
CA GLU A 140 -0.34 -14.19 8.63
C GLU A 140 0.93 -13.35 8.40
N ASP A 141 1.36 -12.59 9.41
CA ASP A 141 2.51 -11.66 9.36
C ASP A 141 2.38 -10.61 8.25
N LEU A 142 1.16 -10.07 8.10
CA LEU A 142 0.85 -8.96 7.20
C LEU A 142 0.75 -7.66 8.00
N LYS A 143 1.24 -6.59 7.41
CA LYS A 143 1.07 -5.24 7.97
C LYS A 143 -0.37 -4.76 7.76
N VAL A 144 -0.85 -4.00 8.72
CA VAL A 144 -2.24 -3.55 8.82
C VAL A 144 -2.32 -2.08 8.42
N GLY A 145 -3.02 -1.81 7.33
CA GLY A 145 -3.39 -0.48 6.92
C GLY A 145 -4.88 -0.21 7.13
N LEU A 146 -5.20 0.99 7.58
CA LEU A 146 -6.58 1.46 7.71
C LEU A 146 -6.76 2.71 6.84
N TYR A 147 -7.64 2.61 5.86
CA TYR A 147 -8.14 3.78 5.17
C TYR A 147 -9.12 4.51 6.08
N TYR A 148 -9.03 5.84 6.09
CA TYR A 148 -9.94 6.70 6.82
C TYR A 148 -10.23 7.96 6.01
N SER A 149 -11.49 8.17 5.65
CA SER A 149 -11.89 9.45 5.06
C SER A 149 -11.96 10.55 6.13
N LEU A 150 -11.19 11.62 5.91
CA LEU A 150 -11.27 12.86 6.68
C LEU A 150 -12.64 13.53 6.51
N ILE A 151 -13.25 13.38 5.34
CA ILE A 151 -14.59 13.82 4.99
C ILE A 151 -15.63 12.87 5.60
N ASP A 152 -16.77 13.43 6.00
CA ASP A 152 -17.94 12.67 6.42
C ASP A 152 -19.22 13.35 5.94
N TRP A 153 -19.71 12.95 4.77
CA TRP A 153 -20.91 13.51 4.17
C TRP A 153 -22.19 13.18 4.95
N SER A 154 -22.14 12.31 5.96
CA SER A 154 -23.26 12.05 6.88
C SER A 154 -23.21 12.88 8.16
N HIS A 155 -22.05 13.40 8.57
CA HIS A 155 -21.91 14.14 9.82
C HIS A 155 -22.63 15.50 9.76
N PRO A 156 -23.54 15.83 10.69
CA PRO A 156 -24.44 17.00 10.60
C PRO A 156 -23.72 18.36 10.56
N ASP A 157 -22.50 18.42 11.07
CA ASP A 157 -21.65 19.63 11.05
C ASP A 157 -20.64 19.65 9.89
N TYR A 158 -20.75 18.72 8.94
CA TYR A 158 -20.02 18.74 7.66
C TYR A 158 -20.95 19.24 6.56
N ASP A 159 -20.47 20.21 5.78
CA ASP A 159 -21.22 20.81 4.68
C ASP A 159 -21.19 19.90 3.45
N VAL A 160 -22.33 19.82 2.75
CA VAL A 160 -22.50 18.94 1.58
C VAL A 160 -23.24 19.66 0.46
N VAL A 161 -22.97 19.25 -0.78
CA VAL A 161 -23.55 19.85 -2.00
C VAL A 161 -24.88 19.22 -2.43
N PHE A 162 -25.36 18.20 -1.71
CA PHE A 162 -26.57 17.45 -1.99
C PHE A 162 -27.56 17.51 -0.81
N PRO A 163 -28.87 17.31 -1.05
CA PRO A 163 -29.85 17.32 0.04
C PRO A 163 -29.60 16.18 1.04
N ARG A 164 -29.43 16.54 2.32
CA ARG A 164 -29.26 15.60 3.43
C ARG A 164 -30.27 15.92 4.55
N PRO A 165 -30.97 14.92 5.11
CA PRO A 165 -31.84 15.13 6.27
C PRO A 165 -31.02 15.50 7.51
N ASP A 166 -31.68 15.88 8.61
CA ASP A 166 -30.98 16.07 9.89
C ASP A 166 -30.47 14.72 10.43
N THR A 167 -29.16 14.55 10.44
CA THR A 167 -28.47 13.33 10.87
C THR A 167 -28.01 13.38 12.33
N ARG A 168 -28.24 14.48 13.07
CA ARG A 168 -27.76 14.66 14.47
C ARG A 168 -28.09 13.51 15.42
N LYS A 169 -29.22 12.82 15.22
CA LYS A 169 -29.60 11.63 16.01
C LYS A 169 -28.56 10.50 15.95
N ASN A 170 -27.76 10.44 14.88
CA ASN A 170 -26.70 9.45 14.72
C ASN A 170 -25.35 9.91 15.28
N TYR A 171 -25.16 11.21 15.56
CA TYR A 171 -23.90 11.79 16.01
C TYR A 171 -24.11 12.51 17.35
N PRO A 172 -24.12 11.79 18.47
CA PRO A 172 -24.39 12.37 19.78
C PRO A 172 -23.26 13.32 20.23
N GLN A 173 -23.56 14.61 20.35
CA GLN A 173 -22.60 15.66 20.69
C GLN A 173 -22.73 16.15 22.15
N LYS A 174 -22.86 15.22 23.10
CA LYS A 174 -23.06 15.54 24.52
C LYS A 174 -21.92 16.42 25.03
N ASN A 175 -22.26 17.50 25.73
CA ASN A 175 -21.33 18.46 26.34
C ASN A 175 -20.42 19.20 25.33
N GLN A 176 -20.84 19.34 24.07
CA GLN A 176 -20.08 20.04 23.03
C GLN A 176 -20.69 21.39 22.63
N ASN A 177 -21.61 21.93 23.43
CA ASN A 177 -22.39 23.12 23.11
C ASN A 177 -21.54 24.40 22.96
N GLN A 178 -20.31 24.39 23.48
CA GLN A 178 -19.36 25.51 23.40
C GLN A 178 -18.44 25.42 22.17
N LEU A 179 -18.46 24.30 21.43
CA LEU A 179 -17.66 24.11 20.24
C LEU A 179 -18.43 24.58 19.00
N SER A 180 -17.73 25.20 18.04
CA SER A 180 -18.29 25.46 16.72
C SER A 180 -18.61 24.15 15.99
N PRO A 181 -19.49 24.15 14.96
CA PRO A 181 -19.76 22.96 14.14
C PRO A 181 -18.48 22.27 13.65
N TRP A 182 -17.55 23.03 13.08
CA TRP A 182 -16.27 22.49 12.61
C TRP A 182 -15.43 21.89 13.75
N GLN A 183 -15.37 22.54 14.92
CA GLN A 183 -14.64 22.00 16.07
C GLN A 183 -15.25 20.69 16.59
N ARG A 184 -16.59 20.55 16.57
CA ARG A 184 -17.26 19.29 16.90
C ARG A 184 -16.92 18.19 15.91
N PHE A 185 -16.87 18.53 14.62
CA PHE A 185 -16.49 17.59 13.57
C PHE A 185 -15.03 17.13 13.69
N LEU A 186 -14.08 18.05 13.89
CA LEU A 186 -12.68 17.69 14.14
C LEU A 186 -12.52 16.83 15.39
N LYS A 187 -13.25 17.16 16.47
CA LYS A 187 -13.28 16.34 17.67
C LYS A 187 -13.80 14.92 17.38
N PHE A 188 -14.87 14.80 16.61
CA PHE A 188 -15.41 13.52 16.17
C PHE A 188 -14.37 12.69 15.40
N ASN A 189 -13.71 13.28 14.39
CA ASN A 189 -12.64 12.62 13.63
C ASN A 189 -11.49 12.17 14.54
N HIS A 190 -11.04 13.05 15.43
CA HIS A 190 -9.98 12.73 16.38
C HIS A 190 -10.38 11.57 17.31
N ASP A 191 -11.60 11.56 17.83
CA ASP A 191 -12.07 10.48 18.70
C ASP A 191 -12.19 9.14 17.96
N GLN A 192 -12.66 9.13 16.70
CA GLN A 192 -12.66 7.93 15.85
C GLN A 192 -11.23 7.41 15.60
N LEU A 193 -10.29 8.31 15.25
CA LEU A 193 -8.90 7.94 15.04
C LEU A 193 -8.22 7.46 16.31
N LYS A 194 -8.62 7.97 17.48
CA LYS A 194 -8.18 7.45 18.78
C LYS A 194 -8.66 6.01 18.99
N GLU A 195 -9.94 5.73 18.73
CA GLU A 195 -10.48 4.36 18.80
C GLU A 195 -9.66 3.42 17.90
N LEU A 196 -9.54 3.76 16.61
CA LEU A 196 -8.81 2.94 15.64
C LEU A 196 -7.33 2.72 16.04
N SER A 197 -6.64 3.78 16.46
CA SER A 197 -5.20 3.72 16.77
C SER A 197 -4.93 2.93 18.04
N THR A 198 -5.76 3.09 19.07
CA THR A 198 -5.53 2.44 20.36
C THR A 198 -6.01 0.99 20.38
N GLN A 199 -7.10 0.68 19.66
CA GLN A 199 -7.66 -0.67 19.60
C GLN A 199 -6.92 -1.55 18.58
N TYR A 200 -6.68 -1.04 17.37
CA TYR A 200 -6.19 -1.85 16.25
C TYR A 200 -4.71 -1.64 15.91
N LYS A 201 -4.10 -0.54 16.40
CA LYS A 201 -2.67 -0.22 16.22
C LYS A 201 -2.17 -0.47 14.77
N PRO A 202 -2.74 0.23 13.78
CA PRO A 202 -2.37 0.04 12.38
C PRO A 202 -0.92 0.47 12.14
N ASP A 203 -0.25 -0.20 11.20
CA ASP A 203 1.08 0.23 10.72
C ASP A 203 0.97 1.42 9.77
N LEU A 204 -0.17 1.57 9.09
CA LEU A 204 -0.42 2.58 8.07
C LEU A 204 -1.81 3.20 8.22
N TYR A 205 -1.89 4.53 8.15
CA TYR A 205 -3.12 5.24 7.80
C TYR A 205 -3.09 5.71 6.35
N TRP A 206 -4.13 5.33 5.62
CA TRP A 206 -4.39 5.81 4.27
C TRP A 206 -5.52 6.85 4.34
N PHE A 207 -5.18 8.12 4.52
CA PHE A 207 -6.17 9.19 4.57
C PHE A 207 -6.71 9.52 3.19
N ASP A 208 -7.90 10.10 3.17
CA ASP A 208 -8.53 10.58 1.94
C ASP A 208 -9.52 11.69 2.23
N GLY A 209 -9.82 12.51 1.23
CA GLY A 209 -10.72 13.66 1.38
C GLY A 209 -10.05 14.93 1.91
N ASP A 210 -8.73 15.07 1.76
CA ASP A 210 -8.01 16.24 2.24
C ASP A 210 -8.28 17.51 1.41
N TRP A 211 -8.79 17.38 0.19
CA TRP A 211 -8.90 18.48 -0.79
C TRP A 211 -9.89 19.60 -0.43
N GLU A 212 -10.86 19.37 0.46
CA GLU A 212 -11.90 20.38 0.76
C GLU A 212 -11.47 21.44 1.79
N GLN A 213 -10.37 21.21 2.52
CA GLN A 213 -9.88 22.15 3.54
C GLN A 213 -8.35 22.29 3.50
N SER A 214 -7.83 23.37 4.12
CA SER A 214 -6.40 23.57 4.28
C SER A 214 -5.79 22.66 5.35
N SER A 215 -4.47 22.53 5.37
CA SER A 215 -3.74 21.78 6.40
C SER A 215 -4.03 22.29 7.81
N GLU A 216 -4.16 23.62 7.97
CA GLU A 216 -4.46 24.28 9.24
C GLU A 216 -5.89 23.97 9.70
N ALA A 217 -6.85 24.03 8.77
CA ALA A 217 -8.25 23.73 9.06
C ALA A 217 -8.44 22.26 9.46
N TRP A 218 -7.69 21.34 8.86
CA TRP A 218 -7.64 19.92 9.24
C TRP A 218 -6.82 19.65 10.51
N GLN A 219 -6.06 20.62 11.01
CA GLN A 219 -5.07 20.42 12.08
C GLN A 219 -4.07 19.30 11.76
N ALA A 220 -3.64 19.22 10.50
CA ALA A 220 -2.88 18.09 9.96
C ALA A 220 -1.57 17.79 10.73
N GLU A 221 -0.84 18.83 11.15
CA GLU A 221 0.38 18.69 11.96
C GLU A 221 0.07 18.05 13.32
N SER A 222 -0.87 18.63 14.07
CA SER A 222 -1.25 18.13 15.39
C SER A 222 -1.85 16.72 15.31
N LEU A 223 -2.59 16.42 14.23
CA LEU A 223 -3.09 15.08 13.97
C LEU A 223 -1.93 14.11 13.75
N LYS A 224 -0.93 14.45 12.93
CA LYS A 224 0.26 13.62 12.72
C LYS A 224 1.01 13.35 14.02
N ASP A 225 1.23 14.37 14.84
CA ASP A 225 1.87 14.24 16.14
C ASP A 225 1.08 13.31 17.08
N THR A 226 -0.24 13.44 17.08
CA THR A 226 -1.13 12.61 17.90
C THR A 226 -1.11 11.15 17.46
N LEU A 227 -1.13 10.89 16.15
CA LEU A 227 -1.01 9.52 15.61
C LEU A 227 0.31 8.88 16.02
N LEU A 228 1.42 9.61 15.96
CA LEU A 228 2.73 9.14 16.41
C LEU A 228 2.81 8.94 17.92
N ALA A 229 2.09 9.76 18.71
CA ALA A 229 1.99 9.57 20.16
C ALA A 229 1.23 8.28 20.53
N TRP A 230 0.20 7.91 19.76
CA TRP A 230 -0.52 6.64 19.96
C TRP A 230 0.23 5.43 19.39
N ASN A 231 0.91 5.60 18.26
CA ASN A 231 1.73 4.57 17.63
C ASN A 231 2.98 5.18 16.96
N PRO A 232 4.17 5.12 17.59
CA PRO A 232 5.39 5.71 17.02
C PRO A 232 5.88 5.05 15.73
N LYS A 233 5.30 3.92 15.33
CA LYS A 233 5.68 3.19 14.12
C LYS A 233 4.77 3.51 12.93
N VAL A 234 3.67 4.25 13.14
CA VAL A 234 2.66 4.46 12.10
C VAL A 234 3.20 5.36 10.99
N ILE A 235 2.98 4.93 9.74
CA ILE A 235 3.18 5.76 8.56
C ILE A 235 1.85 6.29 8.04
N VAL A 236 1.90 7.40 7.31
CA VAL A 236 0.72 8.11 6.79
C VAL A 236 0.97 8.48 5.33
N ASN A 237 -0.04 8.36 4.47
CA ASN A 237 0.08 8.75 3.07
C ASN A 237 0.11 10.28 2.87
N SER A 238 0.40 10.72 1.64
CA SER A 238 0.43 12.14 1.23
C SER A 238 -0.91 12.86 1.29
N ARG A 239 -2.02 12.16 1.56
CA ARG A 239 -3.36 12.74 1.74
C ARG A 239 -3.62 13.20 3.19
N LEU A 240 -2.56 13.43 3.94
CA LEU A 240 -2.55 14.35 5.09
C LEU A 240 -1.79 15.65 4.71
N LYS A 241 -2.01 16.12 3.48
CA LYS A 241 -1.33 17.27 2.87
C LYS A 241 0.20 17.11 2.95
N THR A 242 0.90 18.14 3.44
CA THR A 242 2.36 18.17 3.56
C THR A 242 2.92 17.31 4.70
N TYR A 243 2.07 16.62 5.48
CA TYR A 243 2.46 15.85 6.66
C TYR A 243 2.46 14.32 6.41
N GLY A 244 2.32 13.89 5.16
CA GLY A 244 2.47 12.49 4.76
C GLY A 244 3.92 12.00 4.72
N ASP A 245 4.12 10.71 4.98
CA ASP A 245 5.43 10.06 4.91
C ASP A 245 5.78 9.62 3.46
N TYR A 246 4.78 9.30 2.63
CA TYR A 246 4.99 8.78 1.27
C TYR A 246 3.93 9.27 0.27
N SER A 247 4.25 9.26 -1.03
CA SER A 247 3.37 9.75 -2.11
C SER A 247 2.37 8.69 -2.60
N THR A 248 1.18 9.10 -3.03
CA THR A 248 0.12 8.18 -3.53
C THR A 248 -0.41 8.55 -4.92
N PRO A 249 0.35 8.31 -6.01
CA PRO A 249 -0.22 8.34 -7.36
C PRO A 249 -1.37 7.32 -7.48
N GLU A 250 -2.42 7.69 -8.20
CA GLU A 250 -3.66 6.91 -8.32
C GLU A 250 -4.01 6.70 -9.80
N GLN A 251 -4.30 5.45 -10.18
CA GLN A 251 -4.75 4.99 -11.52
C GLN A 251 -3.80 5.24 -12.71
N GLY A 252 -2.98 6.29 -12.70
CA GLY A 252 -1.92 6.56 -13.67
C GLY A 252 -0.53 6.23 -13.12
N VAL A 253 0.12 5.19 -13.66
CA VAL A 253 1.50 4.85 -13.30
C VAL A 253 2.43 6.02 -13.64
N PRO A 254 3.24 6.52 -12.70
CA PRO A 254 4.16 7.62 -12.98
C PRO A 254 5.19 7.24 -14.06
N ILE A 255 5.35 8.09 -15.08
CA ILE A 255 6.43 7.95 -16.07
C ILE A 255 7.80 8.28 -15.46
N VAL A 256 7.80 9.22 -14.52
CA VAL A 256 8.97 9.59 -13.73
C VAL A 256 8.70 9.17 -12.30
N ARG A 257 9.65 8.44 -11.72
CA ARG A 257 9.60 7.99 -10.34
C ARG A 257 9.38 9.20 -9.39
N PRO A 258 8.40 9.16 -8.47
CA PRO A 258 8.26 10.14 -7.39
C PRO A 258 9.46 10.15 -6.44
N ASP A 259 9.77 11.31 -5.88
CA ASP A 259 10.78 11.43 -4.83
C ASP A 259 10.35 10.69 -3.55
N GLY A 260 11.32 10.03 -2.91
CA GLY A 260 11.09 9.30 -1.66
C GLY A 260 10.30 7.99 -1.82
N ALA A 261 9.65 7.58 -0.72
CA ALA A 261 8.75 6.43 -0.71
C ALA A 261 7.42 6.79 -1.40
N TRP A 262 6.83 5.84 -2.13
CA TRP A 262 5.57 6.05 -2.82
C TRP A 262 4.84 4.73 -3.06
N GLU A 263 3.53 4.82 -3.25
CA GLU A 263 2.63 3.71 -3.49
C GLU A 263 1.62 4.08 -4.57
N PHE A 264 1.51 3.22 -5.58
CA PHE A 264 0.53 3.34 -6.63
C PHE A 264 -0.72 2.53 -6.28
N CYS A 265 -1.86 3.19 -6.12
CA CYS A 265 -3.14 2.50 -5.95
C CYS A 265 -3.86 2.34 -7.30
N MET A 266 -4.38 1.13 -7.53
CA MET A 266 -5.04 0.78 -8.79
C MET A 266 -6.22 -0.17 -8.56
N THR A 267 -7.30 0.07 -9.29
CA THR A 267 -8.49 -0.79 -9.39
C THR A 267 -8.27 -1.98 -10.32
N MET A 268 -8.95 -3.11 -10.10
CA MET A 268 -8.93 -4.23 -11.04
C MET A 268 -9.87 -4.02 -12.23
N ASN A 269 -11.03 -3.43 -12.01
CA ASN A 269 -11.95 -2.94 -13.05
C ASN A 269 -11.92 -1.39 -13.04
N ASP A 270 -13.03 -0.71 -13.33
CA ASP A 270 -13.11 0.75 -13.33
C ASP A 270 -13.68 1.32 -12.02
N ASN A 271 -13.90 0.48 -11.00
CA ASN A 271 -14.52 0.86 -9.72
C ASN A 271 -13.67 0.41 -8.52
N TRP A 272 -13.77 1.12 -7.40
CA TRP A 272 -13.10 0.72 -6.15
C TRP A 272 -13.95 -0.29 -5.39
N GLY A 273 -15.23 0.02 -5.17
CA GLY A 273 -16.20 -0.86 -4.55
C GLY A 273 -16.77 -1.92 -5.49
N ASN A 274 -17.50 -2.89 -4.93
CA ASN A 274 -18.21 -3.90 -5.70
C ASN A 274 -19.21 -3.25 -6.68
N PHE A 275 -18.98 -3.38 -7.98
CA PHE A 275 -19.84 -2.88 -9.06
C PHE A 275 -20.15 -4.00 -10.05
N PRO A 276 -21.18 -4.85 -9.82
CA PRO A 276 -21.36 -6.11 -10.55
C PRO A 276 -21.57 -5.98 -12.06
N SER A 277 -22.05 -4.84 -12.54
CA SER A 277 -22.20 -4.58 -13.98
C SER A 277 -20.94 -4.09 -14.67
N ASP A 278 -19.88 -3.78 -13.91
CA ASP A 278 -18.58 -3.44 -14.46
C ASP A 278 -17.79 -4.72 -14.73
N THR A 279 -17.76 -5.10 -16.00
CA THR A 279 -17.01 -6.25 -16.50
C THR A 279 -15.68 -5.86 -17.13
N ASN A 280 -15.28 -4.58 -17.09
CA ASN A 280 -14.06 -4.07 -17.71
C ASN A 280 -12.84 -4.32 -16.83
N TYR A 281 -12.63 -5.59 -16.47
CA TYR A 281 -11.48 -5.97 -15.67
C TYR A 281 -10.19 -5.90 -16.50
N LYS A 282 -9.19 -5.21 -15.95
CA LYS A 282 -7.82 -5.20 -16.45
C LYS A 282 -7.34 -6.64 -16.65
N PRO A 283 -6.69 -6.96 -17.79
CA PRO A 283 -6.16 -8.29 -18.02
C PRO A 283 -5.01 -8.57 -17.04
N VAL A 284 -4.78 -9.86 -16.76
CA VAL A 284 -3.67 -10.33 -15.91
C VAL A 284 -2.33 -9.75 -16.36
N SER A 285 -2.11 -9.67 -17.68
CA SER A 285 -0.90 -9.10 -18.27
C SER A 285 -0.68 -7.64 -17.89
N GLN A 286 -1.73 -6.82 -17.87
CA GLN A 286 -1.65 -5.43 -17.44
C GLN A 286 -1.30 -5.34 -15.95
N ILE A 287 -1.97 -6.12 -15.09
CA ILE A 287 -1.71 -6.11 -13.64
C ILE A 287 -0.25 -6.47 -13.33
N ILE A 288 0.27 -7.55 -13.94
CA ILE A 288 1.65 -7.99 -13.69
C ILE A 288 2.67 -7.01 -14.28
N ARG A 289 2.44 -6.50 -15.50
CA ARG A 289 3.34 -5.50 -16.11
C ARG A 289 3.39 -4.22 -15.28
N THR A 290 2.24 -3.70 -14.87
CA THR A 290 2.15 -2.53 -13.98
C THR A 290 2.84 -2.78 -12.64
N PHE A 291 2.64 -3.96 -12.02
CA PHE A 291 3.35 -4.33 -10.80
C PHE A 291 4.86 -4.23 -10.98
N VAL A 292 5.39 -4.80 -12.06
CA VAL A 292 6.83 -4.79 -12.38
C VAL A 292 7.36 -3.37 -12.61
N GLU A 293 6.63 -2.52 -13.35
CA GLU A 293 7.02 -1.12 -13.56
C GLU A 293 7.12 -0.34 -12.25
N VAL A 294 6.14 -0.52 -11.37
CA VAL A 294 6.06 0.15 -10.07
C VAL A 294 7.24 -0.24 -9.19
N ILE A 295 7.52 -1.54 -9.03
CA ILE A 295 8.61 -2.00 -8.16
C ILE A 295 10.00 -1.69 -8.75
N ALA A 296 10.13 -1.70 -10.09
CA ALA A 296 11.35 -1.30 -10.79
C ALA A 296 11.67 0.20 -10.60
N SER A 297 10.63 1.00 -10.38
CA SER A 297 10.73 2.41 -10.00
C SER A 297 10.70 2.62 -8.49
N GLY A 298 10.85 1.56 -7.69
CA GLY A 298 10.99 1.61 -6.23
C GLY A 298 9.73 2.01 -5.46
N GLY A 299 8.56 1.82 -6.04
CA GLY A 299 7.27 2.01 -5.37
C GLY A 299 6.64 0.70 -4.92
N ASN A 300 5.49 0.83 -4.27
CA ASN A 300 4.59 -0.28 -3.96
C ASN A 300 3.34 -0.24 -4.85
N LEU A 301 2.84 -1.39 -5.26
CA LEU A 301 1.50 -1.50 -5.84
C LEU A 301 0.50 -1.82 -4.72
N LEU A 302 -0.51 -0.98 -4.57
CA LEU A 302 -1.68 -1.24 -3.74
C LEU A 302 -2.86 -1.61 -4.66
N LEU A 303 -3.07 -2.92 -4.86
CA LEU A 303 -4.06 -3.44 -5.79
C LEU A 303 -5.41 -3.61 -5.10
N ASN A 304 -6.45 -2.98 -5.65
CA ASN A 304 -7.77 -2.95 -5.03
C ASN A 304 -8.65 -4.16 -5.38
N ILE A 305 -9.44 -4.59 -4.40
CA ILE A 305 -10.64 -5.39 -4.55
C ILE A 305 -11.85 -4.68 -3.95
N GLY A 306 -13.03 -4.95 -4.50
CA GLY A 306 -14.32 -4.52 -3.99
C GLY A 306 -15.14 -5.73 -3.53
N PRO A 307 -14.99 -6.20 -2.26
CA PRO A 307 -15.74 -7.35 -1.78
C PRO A 307 -17.26 -7.14 -1.86
N LYS A 308 -17.99 -8.22 -2.12
CA LYS A 308 -19.46 -8.21 -2.18
C LYS A 308 -20.05 -7.87 -0.80
N PRO A 309 -21.30 -7.39 -0.71
CA PRO A 309 -21.96 -7.04 0.56
C PRO A 309 -22.09 -8.19 1.57
N ASP A 310 -21.96 -9.43 1.11
CA ASP A 310 -21.96 -10.61 1.97
C ASP A 310 -20.56 -10.97 2.49
N GLY A 311 -19.49 -10.31 2.02
CA GLY A 311 -18.11 -10.57 2.42
C GLY A 311 -17.34 -11.55 1.53
N THR A 312 -17.90 -11.99 0.40
CA THR A 312 -17.16 -12.76 -0.60
C THR A 312 -16.38 -11.86 -1.57
N ILE A 313 -15.24 -12.32 -2.06
CA ILE A 313 -14.46 -11.67 -3.13
C ILE A 313 -15.00 -12.16 -4.48
N GLY A 314 -15.05 -11.30 -5.50
CA GLY A 314 -15.54 -11.68 -6.83
C GLY A 314 -14.61 -12.67 -7.54
N ASP A 315 -15.16 -13.55 -8.37
CA ASP A 315 -14.38 -14.60 -9.07
C ASP A 315 -13.30 -14.01 -9.98
N MET A 316 -13.64 -12.91 -10.68
CA MET A 316 -12.69 -12.20 -11.55
C MET A 316 -11.54 -11.58 -10.75
N GLU A 317 -11.81 -11.08 -9.55
CA GLU A 317 -10.78 -10.54 -8.66
C GLU A 317 -9.89 -11.65 -8.12
N MET A 318 -10.49 -12.77 -7.69
CA MET A 318 -9.75 -13.95 -7.23
C MET A 318 -8.82 -14.49 -8.32
N GLU A 319 -9.32 -14.68 -9.54
CA GLU A 319 -8.52 -15.14 -10.70
C GLU A 319 -7.25 -14.28 -10.90
N ARG A 320 -7.40 -12.95 -10.84
CA ARG A 320 -6.30 -12.00 -11.06
C ARG A 320 -5.32 -11.96 -9.91
N LEU A 321 -5.81 -12.03 -8.68
CA LEU A 321 -4.98 -12.14 -7.48
C LEU A 321 -4.14 -13.41 -7.55
N GLU A 322 -4.76 -14.55 -7.86
CA GLU A 322 -4.05 -15.83 -7.94
C GLU A 322 -3.01 -15.81 -9.06
N ALA A 323 -3.34 -15.29 -10.24
CA ALA A 323 -2.38 -15.18 -11.34
C ALA A 323 -1.19 -14.25 -11.02
N LEU A 324 -1.43 -13.11 -10.35
CA LEU A 324 -0.37 -12.26 -9.83
C LEU A 324 0.48 -13.01 -8.80
N GLY A 325 -0.16 -13.73 -7.88
CA GLY A 325 0.50 -14.52 -6.84
C GLY A 325 1.40 -15.61 -7.40
N ASP A 326 0.94 -16.33 -8.43
CA ASP A 326 1.71 -17.35 -9.13
C ASP A 326 2.98 -16.74 -9.73
N TRP A 327 2.86 -15.57 -10.37
CA TRP A 327 4.01 -14.84 -10.91
C TRP A 327 4.96 -14.36 -9.81
N VAL A 328 4.44 -13.78 -8.73
CA VAL A 328 5.24 -13.28 -7.59
C VAL A 328 6.03 -14.42 -6.95
N ARG A 329 5.42 -15.59 -6.70
CA ARG A 329 6.13 -16.73 -6.08
C ARG A 329 7.26 -17.26 -6.97
N LYS A 330 7.06 -17.29 -8.29
CA LYS A 330 8.12 -17.68 -9.24
C LYS A 330 9.32 -16.72 -9.20
N HIS A 331 9.08 -15.43 -8.91
CA HIS A 331 10.06 -14.36 -9.00
C HIS A 331 10.41 -13.69 -7.66
N GLU A 332 10.10 -14.34 -6.53
CA GLU A 332 10.16 -13.75 -5.18
C GLU A 332 11.50 -13.06 -4.87
N LEU A 333 12.62 -13.68 -5.25
CA LEU A 333 13.96 -13.13 -5.02
C LEU A 333 14.18 -11.78 -5.72
N ALA A 334 13.63 -11.61 -6.93
CA ALA A 334 13.71 -10.37 -7.67
C ALA A 334 12.70 -9.33 -7.17
N VAL A 335 11.58 -9.76 -6.57
CA VAL A 335 10.53 -8.86 -6.08
C VAL A 335 10.89 -8.27 -4.71
N PHE A 336 11.11 -9.11 -3.68
CA PHE A 336 11.18 -8.63 -2.30
C PHE A 336 12.59 -8.29 -1.82
N ASN A 337 13.63 -8.86 -2.43
CA ASN A 337 15.01 -8.50 -2.13
C ASN A 337 15.58 -7.48 -3.15
N SER A 338 14.76 -6.52 -3.56
CA SER A 338 15.15 -5.54 -4.56
C SER A 338 14.75 -4.11 -4.23
N LYS A 339 15.44 -3.19 -4.91
CA LYS A 339 15.19 -1.75 -4.96
C LYS A 339 15.08 -1.31 -6.41
N ALA A 340 14.80 -0.02 -6.60
CA ALA A 340 14.70 0.57 -7.93
C ALA A 340 15.93 0.25 -8.79
N GLY A 341 15.68 0.05 -10.07
CA GLY A 341 16.70 -0.38 -11.02
C GLY A 341 17.62 0.71 -11.55
N LEU A 342 18.20 0.40 -12.70
CA LEU A 342 19.07 1.28 -13.46
C LEU A 342 18.29 2.50 -14.01
N PRO A 343 18.96 3.65 -14.16
CA PRO A 343 18.43 4.77 -14.92
C PRO A 343 18.06 4.42 -16.37
N TYR A 344 17.24 5.25 -17.00
CA TYR A 344 16.91 5.11 -18.41
C TYR A 344 18.16 5.11 -19.31
N GLY A 345 18.10 4.31 -20.39
CA GLY A 345 19.15 4.20 -21.40
C GLY A 345 20.08 2.99 -21.24
N HIS A 346 20.06 2.32 -20.08
CA HIS A 346 20.89 1.13 -19.83
C HIS A 346 20.28 -0.17 -20.33
N PHE A 347 18.96 -0.28 -20.29
CA PHE A 347 18.17 -1.42 -20.74
C PHE A 347 16.83 -0.91 -21.28
N TYR A 348 16.28 -1.58 -22.29
CA TYR A 348 15.00 -1.23 -22.91
C TYR A 348 13.86 -1.99 -22.23
N GLY A 349 13.64 -1.68 -20.96
CA GLY A 349 12.60 -2.26 -20.12
C GLY A 349 12.87 -1.94 -18.64
N PRO A 350 11.98 -2.35 -17.72
CA PRO A 350 12.20 -2.17 -16.30
C PRO A 350 13.41 -2.99 -15.83
N THR A 351 14.12 -2.46 -14.85
CA THR A 351 15.16 -3.20 -14.14
C THR A 351 14.95 -3.09 -12.65
N LEU A 352 15.49 -4.03 -11.90
CA LEU A 352 15.59 -3.95 -10.45
C LEU A 352 17.03 -4.24 -10.03
N LEU A 353 17.43 -3.75 -8.85
CA LEU A 353 18.72 -4.08 -8.25
C LEU A 353 18.46 -4.82 -6.95
N ASN A 354 19.25 -5.84 -6.63
CA ASN A 354 19.23 -6.34 -5.25
C ASN A 354 19.78 -5.28 -4.28
N LYS A 355 19.52 -5.47 -2.99
CA LYS A 355 19.92 -4.50 -1.94
C LYS A 355 21.44 -4.23 -1.94
N ASP A 356 22.24 -5.29 -2.13
CA ASP A 356 23.71 -5.23 -2.16
C ASP A 356 24.31 -4.78 -3.50
N GLU A 357 23.47 -4.52 -4.50
CA GLU A 357 23.87 -4.08 -5.86
C GLU A 357 24.79 -5.05 -6.63
N THR A 358 24.82 -6.32 -6.22
CA THR A 358 25.57 -7.40 -6.89
C THR A 358 24.74 -8.16 -7.93
N LYS A 359 23.43 -7.88 -8.03
CA LYS A 359 22.51 -8.49 -9.00
C LYS A 359 21.64 -7.43 -9.65
N ILE A 360 21.53 -7.53 -10.97
CA ILE A 360 20.60 -6.73 -11.79
C ILE A 360 19.52 -7.66 -12.30
N TYR A 361 18.26 -7.32 -12.08
CA TYR A 361 17.13 -8.04 -12.64
C TYR A 361 16.62 -7.28 -13.87
N LEU A 362 16.56 -7.95 -15.02
CA LEU A 362 16.03 -7.38 -16.27
C LEU A 362 14.62 -7.93 -16.50
N ALA A 363 13.62 -7.06 -16.61
CA ALA A 363 12.26 -7.45 -16.90
C ALA A 363 12.00 -7.43 -18.42
N LEU A 364 11.72 -8.59 -18.99
CA LEU A 364 11.32 -8.76 -20.38
C LEU A 364 9.79 -8.83 -20.44
N PHE A 365 9.16 -7.78 -20.97
CA PHE A 365 7.72 -7.79 -21.22
C PHE A 365 7.35 -8.63 -22.43
N ASP A 366 8.22 -8.65 -23.43
CA ASP A 366 8.01 -9.35 -24.70
C ASP A 366 9.24 -10.17 -25.06
N THR A 367 9.09 -11.09 -26.02
CA THR A 367 10.19 -11.91 -26.51
C THR A 367 11.21 -11.05 -27.27
N PRO A 368 12.47 -10.97 -26.83
CA PRO A 368 13.49 -10.19 -27.52
C PRO A 368 13.88 -10.80 -28.87
N ASN A 369 14.24 -9.95 -29.84
CA ASN A 369 14.78 -10.39 -31.12
C ASN A 369 16.32 -10.43 -31.08
N ASN A 370 16.92 -11.49 -31.62
CA ASN A 370 18.37 -11.73 -31.77
C ASN A 370 19.16 -11.83 -30.45
N TYR A 371 19.19 -10.78 -29.64
CA TYR A 371 19.88 -10.71 -28.35
C TYR A 371 19.30 -9.60 -27.47
N ILE A 372 19.54 -9.70 -26.18
CA ILE A 372 19.20 -8.67 -25.19
C ILE A 372 20.41 -7.76 -24.97
N SER A 373 20.19 -6.44 -24.96
CA SER A 373 21.25 -5.45 -24.81
C SER A 373 21.22 -4.81 -23.42
N LEU A 374 22.32 -4.94 -22.68
CA LEU A 374 22.54 -4.26 -21.40
C LEU A 374 23.81 -3.39 -21.48
N LYS A 375 23.65 -2.09 -21.22
CA LYS A 375 24.68 -1.07 -21.48
C LYS A 375 25.25 -0.50 -20.18
N GLY A 376 26.49 -0.05 -20.24
CA GLY A 376 27.13 0.71 -19.15
C GLY A 376 27.59 -0.13 -17.96
N ILE A 377 27.53 -1.46 -18.03
CA ILE A 377 27.97 -2.34 -16.94
C ILE A 377 29.48 -2.53 -17.00
N GLN A 378 30.20 -1.97 -16.03
CA GLN A 378 31.67 -2.05 -15.98
C GLN A 378 32.16 -3.30 -15.24
N ASN A 379 31.33 -3.87 -14.36
CA ASN A 379 31.67 -5.06 -13.58
C ASN A 379 31.90 -6.29 -14.46
N LYS A 380 32.71 -7.23 -13.97
CA LYS A 380 32.67 -8.59 -14.49
C LYS A 380 31.33 -9.24 -14.14
N VAL A 381 30.75 -9.94 -15.12
CA VAL A 381 29.49 -10.68 -14.97
C VAL A 381 29.84 -12.13 -14.67
N LYS A 382 29.33 -12.66 -13.56
CA LYS A 382 29.51 -14.06 -13.15
C LYS A 382 28.61 -14.99 -13.94
N SER A 383 27.33 -14.66 -14.01
CA SER A 383 26.32 -15.49 -14.67
C SER A 383 25.11 -14.66 -15.08
N ILE A 384 24.36 -15.16 -16.05
CA ILE A 384 23.04 -14.63 -16.41
C ILE A 384 22.06 -15.79 -16.50
N LYS A 385 20.93 -15.70 -15.78
CA LYS A 385 19.96 -16.79 -15.66
C LYS A 385 18.53 -16.30 -15.75
N VAL A 386 17.64 -17.13 -16.27
CA VAL A 386 16.20 -16.90 -16.19
C VAL A 386 15.71 -17.25 -14.78
N VAL A 387 15.09 -16.29 -14.10
CA VAL A 387 14.55 -16.51 -12.74
C VAL A 387 13.38 -17.49 -12.80
N GLY A 388 13.32 -18.38 -11.80
CA GLY A 388 12.24 -19.36 -11.66
C GLY A 388 12.42 -20.69 -12.41
N ASN A 389 13.24 -20.74 -13.46
CA ASN A 389 13.62 -22.02 -14.12
C ASN A 389 15.14 -22.26 -14.20
N GLY A 390 15.95 -21.23 -13.99
CA GLY A 390 17.41 -21.35 -13.88
C GLY A 390 18.14 -21.58 -15.20
N GLN A 391 17.49 -21.41 -16.36
CA GLN A 391 18.18 -21.47 -17.65
C GLN A 391 19.35 -20.48 -17.65
N GLU A 392 20.57 -21.00 -17.78
CA GLU A 392 21.76 -20.17 -17.99
C GLU A 392 21.78 -19.64 -19.43
N LEU A 393 22.15 -18.37 -19.57
CA LEU A 393 22.22 -17.67 -20.84
C LEU A 393 23.66 -17.29 -21.12
N SER A 394 24.11 -17.59 -22.33
CA SER A 394 25.40 -17.10 -22.79
C SER A 394 25.36 -15.59 -23.01
N PHE A 395 26.51 -14.94 -22.87
CA PHE A 395 26.65 -13.51 -23.13
C PHE A 395 28.04 -13.18 -23.63
N GLU A 396 28.13 -12.12 -24.43
CA GLU A 396 29.39 -11.56 -24.90
C GLU A 396 29.43 -10.05 -24.65
N ARG A 397 30.64 -9.49 -24.55
CA ARG A 397 30.84 -8.04 -24.55
C ARG A 397 31.25 -7.59 -25.95
N ASN A 398 30.43 -6.73 -26.55
CA ASN A 398 30.69 -6.19 -27.86
C ASN A 398 31.08 -4.70 -27.79
N GLY A 399 32.19 -4.35 -28.42
CA GLY A 399 32.72 -2.98 -28.48
C GLY A 399 33.25 -2.46 -27.14
N GLY A 400 33.33 -1.13 -27.02
CA GLY A 400 33.90 -0.43 -25.87
C GLY A 400 35.37 -0.04 -26.07
N ALA A 401 35.89 0.73 -25.12
CA ALA A 401 37.29 1.15 -25.03
C ALA A 401 37.71 1.05 -23.56
N ALA A 402 38.09 -0.16 -23.14
CA ALA A 402 38.38 -0.45 -21.74
C ALA A 402 39.50 0.45 -21.17
N TRP A 403 40.46 0.84 -22.01
CA TRP A 403 41.54 1.77 -21.67
C TRP A 403 41.06 3.18 -21.34
N ASN A 404 39.87 3.58 -21.82
CA ASN A 404 39.21 4.85 -21.49
C ASN A 404 38.01 4.66 -20.54
N ASN A 405 37.94 3.52 -19.85
CA ASN A 405 36.85 3.18 -18.94
C ASN A 405 35.44 3.14 -19.60
N ILE A 406 35.39 2.96 -20.92
CA ILE A 406 34.13 2.83 -21.69
C ILE A 406 33.81 1.35 -21.83
N PRO A 407 32.80 0.82 -21.11
CA PRO A 407 32.47 -0.60 -21.18
C PRO A 407 31.84 -0.95 -22.52
N GLY A 408 32.14 -2.15 -23.03
CA GLY A 408 31.38 -2.75 -24.12
C GLY A 408 29.93 -3.05 -23.71
N ILE A 409 29.07 -3.19 -24.71
CA ILE A 409 27.67 -3.56 -24.53
C ILE A 409 27.60 -5.07 -24.25
N LEU A 410 26.90 -5.47 -23.19
CA LEU A 410 26.57 -6.87 -22.97
C LEU A 410 25.46 -7.27 -23.93
N ARG A 411 25.76 -8.24 -24.79
CA ARG A 411 24.78 -8.94 -25.63
C ARG A 411 24.51 -10.30 -25.00
N ILE A 412 23.28 -10.49 -24.57
CA ILE A 412 22.83 -11.66 -23.82
C ILE A 412 21.95 -12.49 -24.75
N GLU A 413 22.16 -13.80 -24.73
CA GLU A 413 21.32 -14.77 -25.42
C GLU A 413 19.85 -14.62 -25.04
N VAL A 414 18.96 -14.78 -26.02
CA VAL A 414 17.52 -14.78 -25.78
C VAL A 414 17.11 -16.10 -25.11
N PRO A 415 16.32 -16.08 -24.01
CA PRO A 415 15.82 -17.31 -23.41
C PRO A 415 15.06 -18.18 -24.40
N GLN A 416 15.07 -19.50 -24.16
CA GLN A 416 14.27 -20.41 -24.97
C GLN A 416 12.78 -20.11 -24.76
N VAL A 417 11.97 -20.18 -25.82
CA VAL A 417 10.54 -19.82 -25.78
C VAL A 417 9.79 -20.55 -24.65
N LYS A 418 10.08 -21.84 -24.42
CA LYS A 418 9.48 -22.64 -23.33
C LYS A 418 9.81 -22.16 -21.92
N ASN A 419 10.84 -21.33 -21.77
CA ASN A 419 11.33 -20.80 -20.50
C ASN A 419 10.90 -19.33 -20.29
N LEU A 420 10.19 -18.74 -21.26
CA LEU A 420 9.59 -17.42 -21.11
C LEU A 420 8.29 -17.51 -20.31
N ASP A 421 8.07 -16.51 -19.47
CA ASP A 421 6.79 -16.28 -18.81
C ASP A 421 5.81 -15.60 -19.76
N ALA A 422 4.52 -15.94 -19.61
CA ALA A 422 3.45 -15.41 -20.44
C ALA A 422 3.28 -13.88 -20.33
N ASN A 423 3.59 -13.30 -19.16
CA ASN A 423 3.34 -11.88 -18.88
C ASN A 423 4.63 -11.05 -18.80
N VAL A 424 5.58 -11.49 -17.96
CA VAL A 424 6.89 -10.85 -17.76
C VAL A 424 7.91 -11.92 -17.38
N THR A 425 9.01 -12.03 -18.12
CA THR A 425 10.15 -12.89 -17.76
C THR A 425 11.19 -12.06 -17.04
N ILE A 426 11.76 -12.56 -15.94
CA ILE A 426 12.88 -11.89 -15.24
C ILE A 426 14.19 -12.61 -15.52
N LEU A 427 15.22 -11.87 -15.91
CA LEU A 427 16.59 -12.36 -15.96
C LEU A 427 17.38 -11.83 -14.77
N GLU A 428 18.15 -12.68 -14.10
CA GLU A 428 19.14 -12.29 -13.10
C GLU A 428 20.51 -12.18 -13.77
N VAL A 429 21.15 -11.02 -13.66
CA VAL A 429 22.55 -10.77 -14.05
C VAL A 429 23.36 -10.64 -12.76
N GLU A 430 24.18 -11.64 -12.47
CA GLU A 430 25.02 -11.67 -11.27
C GLU A 430 26.40 -11.06 -11.55
N LEU A 431 26.84 -10.15 -10.68
CA LEU A 431 28.10 -9.42 -10.80
C LEU A 431 29.15 -9.97 -9.82
N GLU A 432 30.43 -9.76 -10.14
CA GLU A 432 31.52 -10.11 -9.22
C GLU A 432 31.53 -9.23 -7.95
N ASP A 433 31.25 -7.94 -8.14
CA ASP A 433 31.27 -6.88 -7.14
C ASP A 433 30.02 -5.99 -7.25
N PRO A 434 29.72 -5.13 -6.25
CA PRO A 434 28.67 -4.12 -6.36
C PRO A 434 28.76 -3.28 -7.64
N LEU A 435 27.61 -2.93 -8.19
CA LEU A 435 27.45 -2.28 -9.49
C LEU A 435 28.32 -1.02 -9.67
N LYS A 436 29.08 -1.00 -10.76
CA LYS A 436 29.82 0.15 -11.30
C LYS A 436 29.21 0.49 -12.66
N LEU A 437 28.47 1.58 -12.69
CA LEU A 437 27.65 1.98 -13.83
C LEU A 437 28.28 3.16 -14.58
N TYR A 438 28.56 2.96 -15.87
CA TYR A 438 29.05 4.00 -16.76
C TYR A 438 27.89 4.81 -17.36
N ARG A 439 27.90 6.14 -17.16
CA ARG A 439 26.91 7.09 -17.73
C ARG A 439 27.56 8.22 -18.55
N GLY A 440 28.68 7.95 -19.20
CA GLY A 440 29.38 8.96 -20.01
C GLY A 440 28.63 9.32 -21.29
N HIS A 441 28.88 10.53 -21.79
CA HIS A 441 28.23 11.08 -22.99
C HIS A 441 28.91 10.67 -24.32
N GLY A 442 29.95 9.83 -24.24
CA GLY A 442 30.85 9.56 -25.37
C GLY A 442 31.85 10.71 -25.57
N GLN A 443 33.09 10.36 -25.88
CA GLN A 443 34.15 11.30 -26.28
C GLN A 443 34.95 10.66 -27.42
N ALA A 444 35.65 11.48 -28.21
CA ALA A 444 36.60 10.96 -29.18
C ALA A 444 37.65 10.12 -28.45
N VAL A 445 37.90 8.89 -28.92
CA VAL A 445 38.99 8.05 -28.44
C VAL A 445 40.24 8.52 -29.18
N GLU A 446 40.99 9.44 -28.58
CA GLU A 446 42.16 10.08 -29.20
C GLU A 446 43.45 9.24 -29.08
N LEU A 447 43.40 8.17 -28.28
CA LEU A 447 44.47 7.18 -28.11
C LEU A 447 43.86 5.78 -28.22
N ASN A 448 44.32 5.01 -29.22
CA ASN A 448 43.93 3.62 -29.48
C ASN A 448 44.98 2.64 -28.94
#